data_AF-A0A3P7FTK6-F1
#
_entry.id   AF-A0A3P7FTK6-F1
#
_cell.length_a   1.000
_cell.length_b   1.000
_cell.length_c   1.000
_cell.angle_alpha   90.00
_cell.angle_beta   90.00
_cell.angle_gamma   90.00
#
_symmetry.space_group_name_H-M   'P 1'
#
loop_
_entity.id
_entity.type
_entity.pdbx_description
1 polymer ?
#
loop_
_entity_poly.entity_id
_entity_poly.type
_entity_poly.pdbx_seq_one_letter_code
_entity_poly.pdbx_strand_id
1 'polypeptide(L)'
;MGELVTPVIWGYATNVTKLNYFPINMFKRYSQVFPKMMFASAFKGANGQNESFCYIRRYLANQQSYVELYEKEKEDLGGKISGIILTGWQRYNHYSPLCEILPVSIPSLIVDLNILNCRSITARNSEKNIGTVLDSEKMDNDISLEMLFVNCSFPGSKIYDEVLSFHSYITEEKQLTVDLEKIRENIAILLRPYFYEESINEIVTEQLS
;
A
#
# COMPACT_ATOMS: atom_id res chain seq x y z
N MET A 1 -28.65 17.12 4.36
CA MET A 1 -27.63 16.06 4.26
C MET A 1 -26.30 16.58 3.77
N GLY A 2 -26.25 17.31 2.64
CA GLY A 2 -24.98 17.78 2.05
C GLY A 2 -24.01 18.49 3.00
N GLU A 3 -24.52 19.36 3.87
CA GLU A 3 -23.70 20.08 4.86
C GLU A 3 -23.37 19.27 6.13
N LEU A 4 -24.04 18.12 6.33
CA LEU A 4 -23.91 17.32 7.54
C LEU A 4 -22.85 16.21 7.42
N VAL A 5 -22.50 15.82 6.20
CA VAL A 5 -21.60 14.68 5.95
C VAL A 5 -20.54 15.04 4.92
N THR A 6 -19.34 14.48 5.08
CA THR A 6 -18.26 14.53 4.09
C THR A 6 -18.11 13.13 3.51
N PRO A 7 -18.52 12.88 2.25
CA PRO A 7 -18.35 11.57 1.65
C PRO A 7 -16.87 11.29 1.39
N VAL A 8 -16.50 10.03 1.56
CA VAL A 8 -15.19 9.49 1.22
C VAL A 8 -15.36 8.62 -0.02
N ILE A 9 -14.67 8.98 -1.09
CA ILE A 9 -14.69 8.28 -2.38
C ILE A 9 -13.50 7.32 -2.39
N TRP A 10 -13.78 6.03 -2.18
CA TRP A 10 -12.76 5.01 -1.97
C TRP A 10 -12.65 4.00 -3.11
N GLY A 11 -11.46 3.40 -3.26
CA GLY A 11 -11.16 2.45 -4.33
C GLY A 11 -9.73 1.92 -4.25
N TYR A 12 -9.56 0.61 -4.43
CA TYR A 12 -8.27 -0.09 -4.23
C TYR A 12 -7.66 -0.65 -5.51
N ALA A 13 -8.25 -0.36 -6.67
CA ALA A 13 -7.68 -0.76 -7.95
C ALA A 13 -6.35 -0.03 -8.18
N THR A 14 -5.39 -0.68 -8.83
CA THR A 14 -4.15 -0.04 -9.28
C THR A 14 -4.39 1.16 -10.19
N ASN A 15 -5.51 1.18 -10.89
CA ASN A 15 -5.95 2.31 -11.68
C ASN A 15 -7.45 2.54 -11.45
N VAL A 16 -7.76 3.62 -10.73
CA VAL A 16 -9.14 4.09 -10.47
C VAL A 16 -9.68 5.05 -11.54
N THR A 17 -8.87 5.43 -12.54
CA THR A 17 -9.28 6.26 -13.69
C THR A 17 -9.88 5.46 -14.84
N LYS A 18 -9.83 4.12 -14.75
CA LYS A 18 -10.49 3.19 -15.67
C LYS A 18 -11.93 3.60 -15.93
N LEU A 19 -12.35 3.47 -17.20
CA LEU A 19 -13.71 3.78 -17.61
C LEU A 19 -14.72 3.03 -16.73
N ASN A 20 -15.71 3.77 -16.22
CA ASN A 20 -16.76 3.26 -15.33
C ASN A 20 -16.29 2.67 -13.98
N TYR A 21 -15.04 2.90 -13.57
CA TYR A 21 -14.63 2.53 -12.20
C TYR A 21 -15.47 3.29 -11.17
N PHE A 22 -15.57 4.60 -11.35
CA PHE A 22 -16.61 5.42 -10.72
C PHE A 22 -17.75 5.67 -11.70
N PRO A 23 -19.02 5.77 -11.22
CA PRO A 23 -20.16 6.05 -12.08
C PRO A 23 -20.00 7.37 -12.85
N ILE A 24 -20.49 7.38 -14.09
CA ILE A 24 -20.48 8.58 -14.94
C ILE A 24 -21.18 9.75 -14.24
N ASN A 25 -20.61 10.95 -14.35
CA ASN A 25 -21.08 12.19 -13.72
C ASN A 25 -21.22 12.10 -12.18
N MET A 26 -20.58 11.14 -11.51
CA MET A 26 -20.63 11.05 -10.04
C MET A 26 -20.06 12.31 -9.40
N PHE A 27 -18.87 12.75 -9.81
CA PHE A 27 -18.18 13.89 -9.23
C PHE A 27 -18.97 15.19 -9.37
N LYS A 28 -19.52 15.45 -10.57
CA LYS A 28 -20.44 16.58 -10.81
C LYS A 28 -21.66 16.57 -9.91
N ARG A 29 -22.32 15.41 -9.75
CA ARG A 29 -23.50 15.28 -8.88
C ARG A 29 -23.13 15.47 -7.41
N TYR A 30 -22.00 14.91 -7.00
CA TYR A 30 -21.57 14.99 -5.61
C TYR A 30 -21.10 16.40 -5.25
N SER A 31 -20.39 17.08 -6.14
CA SER A 31 -19.95 18.47 -5.93
C SER A 31 -21.14 19.44 -5.86
N GLN A 32 -22.30 19.12 -6.46
CA GLN A 32 -23.51 19.94 -6.28
C GLN A 32 -24.13 19.81 -4.88
N VAL A 33 -23.93 18.68 -4.19
CA VAL A 33 -24.58 18.38 -2.90
C VAL A 33 -23.62 18.60 -1.73
N PHE A 34 -22.39 18.14 -1.84
CA PHE A 34 -21.43 18.10 -0.75
C PHE A 34 -20.43 19.25 -0.91
N PRO A 35 -20.27 20.12 0.11
CA PRO A 35 -19.28 21.21 0.07
C PRO A 35 -17.84 20.71 0.22
N LYS A 36 -17.66 19.50 0.76
CA LYS A 36 -16.36 18.87 1.02
C LYS A 36 -16.47 17.38 0.76
N MET A 37 -15.41 16.80 0.19
CA MET A 37 -15.26 15.37 -0.08
C MET A 37 -13.80 14.95 0.17
N MET A 38 -13.55 13.65 0.31
CA MET A 38 -12.20 13.10 0.43
C MET A 38 -12.04 11.90 -0.49
N PHE A 39 -10.81 11.63 -0.92
CA PHE A 39 -10.45 10.33 -1.49
C PHE A 39 -10.00 9.36 -0.40
N ALA A 40 -10.09 8.06 -0.66
CA ALA A 40 -9.44 7.04 0.16
C ALA A 40 -8.84 5.93 -0.70
N SER A 41 -7.52 5.79 -0.60
CA SER A 41 -6.72 4.77 -1.27
C SER A 41 -6.32 3.68 -0.26
N ALA A 42 -5.56 2.70 -0.72
CA ALA A 42 -4.93 1.71 0.16
C ALA A 42 -3.41 1.80 0.06
N PHE A 43 -2.72 1.68 1.20
CA PHE A 43 -1.27 1.44 1.23
C PHE A 43 -0.92 -0.02 1.55
N LYS A 44 -1.91 -0.80 2.00
CA LYS A 44 -1.80 -2.23 2.33
C LYS A 44 -3.14 -2.97 2.34
N GLY A 45 -3.07 -4.30 2.36
CA GLY A 45 -4.18 -5.21 2.61
C GLY A 45 -5.25 -5.23 1.52
N ALA A 46 -4.97 -4.68 0.34
CA ALA A 46 -5.92 -4.65 -0.78
C ALA A 46 -5.41 -5.43 -2.00
N ASN A 47 -4.42 -6.33 -1.82
CA ASN A 47 -3.92 -7.20 -2.88
C ASN A 47 -4.52 -8.61 -2.86
N GLY A 48 -4.71 -9.21 -1.68
CA GLY A 48 -5.33 -10.52 -1.53
C GLY A 48 -5.62 -10.85 -0.06
N GLN A 49 -6.46 -11.86 0.17
CA GLN A 49 -6.99 -12.18 1.51
C GLN A 49 -5.95 -12.75 2.47
N ASN A 50 -4.89 -13.37 1.94
CA ASN A 50 -3.88 -14.08 2.72
C ASN A 50 -2.45 -13.68 2.29
N GLU A 51 -2.29 -12.45 1.78
CA GLU A 51 -1.00 -11.95 1.33
C GLU A 51 -0.09 -11.72 2.53
N SER A 52 1.04 -12.43 2.59
CA SER A 52 2.10 -12.20 3.58
C SER A 52 2.99 -11.02 3.21
N PHE A 53 3.02 -10.65 1.93
CA PHE A 53 3.92 -9.66 1.38
C PHE A 53 3.21 -8.44 0.78
N CYS A 54 3.85 -7.27 0.86
CA CYS A 54 3.28 -6.00 0.43
C CYS A 54 3.99 -5.48 -0.82
N TYR A 55 3.38 -5.65 -1.99
CA TYR A 55 3.92 -5.15 -3.27
C TYR A 55 3.83 -3.62 -3.36
N ILE A 56 4.95 -2.92 -3.16
CA ILE A 56 5.01 -1.45 -3.06
C ILE A 56 4.51 -0.81 -4.36
N ARG A 57 4.95 -1.33 -5.52
CA ARG A 57 4.57 -0.77 -6.84
C ARG A 57 3.06 -0.77 -7.07
N ARG A 58 2.34 -1.74 -6.50
CA ARG A 58 0.90 -1.84 -6.62
C ARG A 58 0.19 -0.68 -5.92
N TYR A 59 0.60 -0.37 -4.69
CA TYR A 59 -0.01 0.69 -3.89
C TYR A 59 0.42 2.07 -4.38
N LEU A 60 1.68 2.21 -4.81
CA LEU A 60 2.14 3.39 -5.52
C LEU A 60 1.29 3.70 -6.76
N ALA A 61 0.99 2.69 -7.59
CA ALA A 61 0.12 2.87 -8.75
C ALA A 61 -1.31 3.32 -8.34
N ASN A 62 -1.85 2.78 -7.24
CA ASN A 62 -3.12 3.24 -6.69
C ASN A 62 -3.06 4.73 -6.32
N GLN A 63 -1.99 5.20 -5.63
CA GLN A 63 -1.83 6.62 -5.31
C GLN A 63 -1.71 7.50 -6.56
N GLN A 64 -0.88 7.10 -7.51
CA GLN A 64 -0.71 7.81 -8.78
C GLN A 64 -2.03 7.95 -9.54
N SER A 65 -2.84 6.89 -9.55
CA SER A 65 -4.16 6.92 -10.20
C SER A 65 -5.15 7.85 -9.52
N TYR A 66 -5.03 8.08 -8.21
CA TYR A 66 -5.84 9.09 -7.51
C TYR A 66 -5.40 10.52 -7.84
N VAL A 67 -4.09 10.75 -8.01
CA VAL A 67 -3.58 12.05 -8.47
C VAL A 67 -4.05 12.33 -9.89
N GLU A 68 -3.97 11.33 -10.78
CA GLU A 68 -4.50 11.42 -12.14
C GLU A 68 -6.02 11.67 -12.15
N LEU A 69 -6.79 10.95 -11.31
CA LEU A 69 -8.23 11.14 -11.17
C LEU A 69 -8.56 12.58 -10.75
N TYR A 70 -7.83 13.14 -9.79
CA TYR A 70 -8.04 14.51 -9.33
C TYR A 70 -7.85 15.52 -10.46
N GLU A 71 -6.77 15.39 -11.25
CA GLU A 71 -6.52 16.29 -12.38
C GLU A 71 -7.52 16.10 -13.51
N LYS A 72 -7.92 14.86 -13.81
CA LYS A 72 -8.91 14.53 -14.84
C LYS A 72 -10.30 15.09 -14.52
N GLU A 73 -10.72 15.01 -13.27
CA GLU A 73 -12.06 15.38 -12.81
C GLU A 73 -12.09 16.77 -12.14
N LYS A 74 -11.03 17.57 -12.30
CA LYS A 74 -10.80 18.83 -11.58
C LYS A 74 -11.95 19.82 -11.66
N GLU A 75 -12.54 19.95 -12.85
CA GLU A 75 -13.69 20.84 -13.09
C GLU A 75 -14.94 20.33 -12.36
N ASP A 76 -15.25 19.05 -12.49
CA ASP A 76 -16.42 18.41 -11.88
C ASP A 76 -16.31 18.32 -10.35
N LEU A 77 -15.10 18.17 -9.83
CA LEU A 77 -14.79 18.19 -8.40
C LEU A 77 -14.93 19.60 -7.80
N GLY A 78 -14.77 20.66 -8.60
CA GLY A 78 -14.95 22.05 -8.17
C GLY A 78 -14.08 22.46 -6.98
N GLY A 79 -12.89 21.86 -6.83
CA GLY A 79 -11.99 22.11 -5.70
C GLY A 79 -12.49 21.60 -4.34
N LYS A 80 -13.48 20.70 -4.30
CA LYS A 80 -14.11 20.22 -3.06
C LYS A 80 -13.43 19.01 -2.42
N ILE A 81 -12.38 18.48 -3.02
CA ILE A 81 -11.56 17.42 -2.41
C ILE A 81 -10.60 18.05 -1.40
N SER A 82 -10.76 17.70 -0.13
CA SER A 82 -9.92 18.25 0.94
C SER A 82 -8.67 17.42 1.25
N GLY A 83 -8.52 16.27 0.64
CA GLY A 83 -7.39 15.37 0.87
C GLY A 83 -7.70 13.92 0.53
N ILE A 84 -6.73 13.07 0.83
CA ILE A 84 -6.76 11.63 0.61
C ILE A 84 -6.43 10.89 1.92
N ILE A 85 -7.15 9.79 2.17
CA ILE A 85 -6.93 8.90 3.32
C ILE A 85 -6.20 7.66 2.83
N LEU A 86 -5.04 7.37 3.41
CA LEU A 86 -4.35 6.09 3.20
C LEU A 86 -4.94 5.03 4.14
N THR A 87 -5.77 4.14 3.59
CA THR A 87 -6.38 3.05 4.37
C THR A 87 -5.56 1.77 4.27
N GLY A 88 -5.86 0.80 5.15
CA GLY A 88 -5.20 -0.50 5.11
C GLY A 88 -6.05 -1.56 5.79
N TRP A 89 -6.33 -2.65 5.09
CA TRP A 89 -7.07 -3.78 5.67
C TRP A 89 -6.14 -4.63 6.51
N GLN A 90 -6.66 -5.14 7.62
CA GLN A 90 -5.98 -6.15 8.42
C GLN A 90 -6.52 -7.56 8.16
N ARG A 91 -7.80 -7.68 7.76
CA ARG A 91 -8.51 -8.89 7.34
C ARG A 91 -9.61 -8.51 6.37
N TYR A 92 -9.99 -9.37 5.44
CA TYR A 92 -11.06 -9.09 4.48
C TYR A 92 -12.46 -9.31 5.05
N ASN A 93 -12.60 -10.21 6.02
CA ASN A 93 -13.81 -10.44 6.79
C ASN A 93 -13.45 -11.11 8.14
N HIS A 94 -14.44 -11.41 8.97
CA HIS A 94 -14.21 -11.99 10.30
C HIS A 94 -13.58 -13.40 10.31
N TYR A 95 -13.67 -14.13 9.20
CA TYR A 95 -13.18 -15.51 9.07
C TYR A 95 -11.95 -15.63 8.15
N SER A 96 -11.50 -14.53 7.53
CA SER A 96 -10.28 -14.51 6.73
C SER A 96 -9.05 -14.36 7.63
N PRO A 97 -7.90 -14.92 7.22
CA PRO A 97 -6.65 -14.70 7.92
C PRO A 97 -6.26 -13.22 7.90
N LEU A 98 -5.26 -12.86 8.70
CA LEU A 98 -4.58 -11.59 8.58
C LEU A 98 -4.06 -11.43 7.14
N CYS A 99 -3.94 -10.19 6.66
CA CYS A 99 -3.30 -9.83 5.41
C CYS A 99 -2.32 -8.68 5.63
N GLU A 100 -1.16 -8.70 4.97
CA GLU A 100 -0.18 -7.61 4.87
C GLU A 100 -0.02 -6.85 6.19
N ILE A 101 0.63 -7.51 7.15
CA ILE A 101 0.80 -6.96 8.50
C ILE A 101 1.56 -5.63 8.45
N LEU A 102 1.25 -4.74 9.40
CA LEU A 102 1.79 -3.37 9.39
C LEU A 102 3.32 -3.29 9.24
N PRO A 103 4.15 -4.10 9.95
CA PRO A 103 5.60 -4.06 9.77
C PRO A 103 6.06 -4.27 8.32
N VAL A 104 5.39 -5.17 7.59
CA VAL A 104 5.72 -5.50 6.19
C VAL A 104 5.25 -4.40 5.24
N SER A 105 4.23 -3.63 5.62
CA SER A 105 3.64 -2.58 4.79
C SER A 105 4.16 -1.17 5.06
N ILE A 106 5.01 -0.96 6.07
CA ILE A 106 5.60 0.36 6.36
C ILE A 106 6.37 0.93 5.15
N PRO A 107 7.18 0.16 4.41
CA PRO A 107 7.81 0.63 3.17
C PRO A 107 6.81 1.19 2.15
N SER A 108 5.68 0.50 1.94
CA SER A 108 4.60 0.99 1.07
C SER A 108 4.02 2.30 1.59
N LEU A 109 3.74 2.40 2.89
CA LEU A 109 3.26 3.63 3.51
C LEU A 109 4.23 4.81 3.33
N ILE A 110 5.54 4.57 3.48
CA ILE A 110 6.58 5.58 3.29
C ILE A 110 6.56 6.08 1.84
N VAL A 111 6.58 5.16 0.87
CA VAL A 111 6.57 5.50 -0.56
C VAL A 111 5.31 6.29 -0.93
N ASP A 112 4.15 5.83 -0.48
CA ASP A 112 2.87 6.46 -0.74
C ASP A 112 2.79 7.87 -0.13
N LEU A 113 3.25 8.05 1.10
CA LEU A 113 3.31 9.38 1.74
C LEU A 113 4.26 10.33 1.03
N ASN A 114 5.41 9.85 0.54
CA ASN A 114 6.34 10.68 -0.21
C ASN A 114 5.67 11.20 -1.50
N ILE A 115 5.05 10.31 -2.27
CA ILE A 115 4.45 10.66 -3.56
C ILE A 115 3.25 11.59 -3.39
N LEU A 116 2.41 11.37 -2.37
CA LEU A 116 1.26 12.23 -2.12
C LEU A 116 1.64 13.61 -1.54
N ASN A 117 2.79 13.72 -0.85
CA ASN A 117 3.30 15.01 -0.35
C ASN A 117 4.09 15.79 -1.41
N CYS A 118 4.62 15.13 -2.45
CA CYS A 118 5.29 15.80 -3.56
C CYS A 118 4.29 16.66 -4.36
N ARG A 119 4.28 17.97 -4.08
CA ARG A 119 3.39 18.97 -4.72
C ARG A 119 3.53 19.08 -6.24
N SER A 120 4.57 18.50 -6.81
CA SER A 120 4.83 18.59 -8.23
C SER A 120 5.47 17.30 -8.72
N ILE A 121 4.67 16.54 -9.45
CA ILE A 121 5.14 15.51 -10.38
C ILE A 121 6.03 16.15 -11.47
N THR A 122 6.21 17.47 -11.52
CA THR A 122 7.15 18.15 -12.44
C THR A 122 8.39 18.74 -11.75
N ALA A 123 8.39 18.97 -10.43
CA ALA A 123 9.55 19.39 -9.64
C ALA A 123 10.39 18.19 -9.18
N ARG A 124 10.42 17.16 -10.04
CA ARG A 124 11.04 15.83 -9.92
C ARG A 124 12.57 15.82 -9.66
N ASN A 125 13.23 16.98 -9.58
CA ASN A 125 14.70 17.05 -9.68
C ASN A 125 15.43 17.56 -8.42
N SER A 126 14.78 17.91 -7.32
CA SER A 126 15.48 18.62 -6.23
C SER A 126 15.57 17.96 -4.86
N GLU A 127 14.92 16.82 -4.59
CA GLU A 127 15.02 16.19 -3.26
C GLU A 127 15.56 14.76 -3.31
N LYS A 128 16.72 14.64 -2.66
CA LYS A 128 17.66 13.52 -2.70
C LYS A 128 17.11 12.28 -1.98
N ASN A 129 17.48 11.14 -2.57
CA ASN A 129 17.55 9.77 -2.03
C ASN A 129 16.35 8.83 -2.21
N ILE A 130 15.10 9.29 -2.28
CA ILE A 130 13.94 8.39 -2.59
C ILE A 130 13.13 8.89 -3.78
N GLY A 131 12.92 10.20 -3.90
CA GLY A 131 12.17 10.79 -5.04
C GLY A 131 12.76 10.46 -6.40
N THR A 132 14.10 10.45 -6.52
CA THR A 132 14.81 10.07 -7.75
C THR A 132 14.67 8.60 -8.12
N VAL A 133 14.36 7.72 -7.17
CA VAL A 133 14.25 6.26 -7.40
C VAL A 133 12.87 5.88 -7.93
N LEU A 134 11.86 6.74 -7.72
CA LEU A 134 10.48 6.47 -8.10
C LEU A 134 10.12 7.00 -9.50
N ASP A 135 10.92 7.92 -10.06
CA ASP A 135 10.73 8.48 -11.41
C ASP A 135 11.22 7.57 -12.55
N SER A 136 11.70 6.38 -12.22
CA SER A 136 12.36 5.53 -13.19
C SER A 136 11.38 4.53 -13.82
N GLU A 137 10.46 5.02 -14.66
CA GLU A 137 9.93 4.18 -15.76
C GLU A 137 11.07 3.68 -16.68
N LYS A 138 12.28 4.27 -16.53
CA LYS A 138 13.48 3.98 -17.32
C LYS A 138 14.71 3.52 -16.52
N MET A 139 14.62 3.25 -15.22
CA MET A 139 15.69 2.48 -14.59
C MET A 139 15.36 1.03 -14.87
N ASP A 140 16.03 0.55 -15.90
CA ASP A 140 16.51 -0.81 -16.07
C ASP A 140 17.43 -1.25 -14.89
N ASN A 141 17.16 -0.74 -13.67
CA ASN A 141 17.76 -1.29 -12.47
C ASN A 141 16.85 -2.43 -12.05
N ASP A 142 17.36 -3.63 -12.29
CA ASP A 142 16.89 -4.96 -11.89
C ASP A 142 16.46 -5.10 -10.40
N ILE A 143 16.56 -4.02 -9.61
CA ILE A 143 16.32 -4.00 -8.16
C ILE A 143 14.85 -3.62 -7.92
N SER A 144 14.10 -4.52 -7.30
CA SER A 144 12.73 -4.25 -6.86
C SER A 144 12.70 -3.09 -5.83
N LEU A 145 11.61 -2.33 -5.76
CA LEU A 145 11.48 -1.24 -4.77
C LEU A 145 11.61 -1.77 -3.34
N GLU A 146 11.18 -3.01 -3.15
CA GLU A 146 11.18 -3.74 -1.92
C GLU A 146 12.62 -3.96 -1.41
N MET A 147 13.59 -4.20 -2.29
CA MET A 147 14.99 -4.39 -1.93
C MET A 147 15.65 -3.11 -1.40
N LEU A 148 15.13 -1.93 -1.72
CA LEU A 148 15.66 -0.64 -1.23
C LEU A 148 15.45 -0.44 0.27
N PHE A 149 14.49 -1.16 0.85
CA PHE A 149 14.14 -1.07 2.27
C PHE A 149 14.86 -2.11 3.13
N VAL A 150 15.65 -3.00 2.52
CA VAL A 150 16.43 -4.00 3.26
C VAL A 150 17.45 -3.31 4.16
N ASN A 151 17.57 -3.77 5.41
CA ASN A 151 18.44 -3.19 6.42
C ASN A 151 18.14 -1.72 6.78
N CYS A 152 16.94 -1.22 6.46
CA CYS A 152 16.50 0.10 6.91
C CYS A 152 16.09 0.10 8.40
N SER A 153 15.97 1.29 8.98
CA SER A 153 15.66 1.51 10.40
C SER A 153 14.26 2.10 10.61
N PHE A 154 13.23 1.26 10.48
CA PHE A 154 11.85 1.61 10.85
C PHE A 154 11.26 0.58 11.84
N PRO A 155 10.20 0.92 12.60
CA PRO A 155 9.59 -0.04 13.54
C PRO A 155 9.18 -1.33 12.84
N GLY A 156 9.74 -2.46 13.25
CA GLY A 156 9.49 -3.76 12.62
C GLY A 156 10.30 -4.03 11.34
N SER A 157 11.35 -3.26 11.04
CA SER A 157 12.18 -3.49 9.84
C SER A 157 12.85 -4.87 9.80
N LYS A 158 13.22 -5.43 10.96
CA LYS A 158 13.72 -6.82 11.02
C LYS A 158 12.66 -7.84 10.58
N ILE A 159 11.38 -7.61 10.89
CA ILE A 159 10.28 -8.45 10.42
C ILE A 159 10.17 -8.31 8.90
N TYR A 160 10.26 -7.08 8.37
CA TYR A 160 10.25 -6.84 6.93
C TYR A 160 11.39 -7.57 6.21
N ASP A 161 12.62 -7.47 6.71
CA ASP A 161 13.79 -8.15 6.12
C ASP A 161 13.61 -9.68 6.08
N GLU A 162 13.09 -10.26 7.17
CA GLU A 162 12.87 -11.70 7.27
C GLU A 162 11.68 -12.17 6.40
N VAL A 163 10.59 -11.39 6.34
CA VAL A 163 9.44 -11.67 5.45
C VAL A 163 9.81 -11.51 3.98
N LEU A 164 10.68 -10.55 3.63
CA LEU A 164 11.23 -10.46 2.28
C LEU A 164 12.10 -11.67 1.96
N SER A 165 12.91 -12.15 2.92
CA SER A 165 13.70 -13.37 2.76
C SER A 165 12.81 -14.60 2.53
N PHE A 166 11.71 -14.71 3.29
CA PHE A 166 10.64 -15.71 3.05
C PHE A 166 10.07 -15.58 1.64
N HIS A 167 9.68 -14.38 1.23
CA HIS A 167 9.09 -14.11 -0.07
C HIS A 167 10.04 -14.47 -1.24
N SER A 168 11.31 -14.09 -1.14
CA SER A 168 12.33 -14.48 -2.12
C SER A 168 12.54 -16.00 -2.15
N TYR A 169 12.54 -16.66 -0.98
CA TYR A 169 12.69 -18.12 -0.92
C TYR A 169 11.55 -18.85 -1.67
N ILE A 170 10.30 -18.46 -1.43
CA ILE A 170 9.13 -19.08 -2.09
C ILE A 170 9.01 -18.73 -3.57
N THR A 171 9.49 -17.56 -3.99
CA THR A 171 9.38 -17.09 -5.38
C THR A 171 10.52 -17.60 -6.26
N GLU A 172 11.74 -17.76 -5.72
CA GLU A 172 12.93 -18.21 -6.48
C GLU A 172 13.08 -19.74 -6.54
N GLU A 173 12.11 -20.53 -6.07
CA GLU A 173 12.14 -22.01 -6.02
C GLU A 173 13.46 -22.59 -5.42
N LYS A 174 13.94 -22.03 -4.30
CA LYS A 174 15.13 -22.58 -3.64
C LYS A 174 14.86 -23.97 -3.04
N GLN A 175 15.82 -24.88 -3.18
CA GLN A 175 15.67 -26.34 -2.96
C GLN A 175 15.77 -26.83 -1.50
N LEU A 176 15.98 -25.99 -0.48
CA LEU A 176 16.30 -26.44 0.90
C LEU A 176 15.24 -26.10 1.95
N THR A 177 14.34 -27.05 2.24
CA THR A 177 13.26 -26.92 3.24
C THR A 177 13.72 -26.48 4.63
N VAL A 178 14.96 -26.82 5.03
CA VAL A 178 15.54 -26.46 6.33
C VAL A 178 15.65 -24.94 6.51
N ASP A 179 15.92 -24.20 5.44
CA ASP A 179 16.02 -22.75 5.52
C ASP A 179 14.65 -22.09 5.73
N LEU A 180 13.57 -22.68 5.17
CA LEU A 180 12.21 -22.15 5.27
C LEU A 180 11.65 -22.22 6.70
N GLU A 181 11.80 -23.35 7.39
CA GLU A 181 11.33 -23.50 8.77
C GLU A 181 12.07 -22.54 9.72
N LYS A 182 13.37 -22.34 9.49
CA LYS A 182 14.16 -21.37 10.26
C LYS A 182 13.68 -19.93 10.02
N ILE A 183 13.37 -19.57 8.77
CA ILE A 183 12.81 -18.25 8.45
C ILE A 183 11.47 -18.04 9.15
N ARG A 184 10.58 -19.05 9.14
CA ARG A 184 9.29 -19.00 9.84
C ARG A 184 9.47 -18.80 11.35
N GLU A 185 10.38 -19.55 11.97
CA GLU A 185 10.70 -19.41 13.40
C GLU A 185 11.26 -18.02 13.73
N ASN A 186 12.16 -17.49 12.91
CA ASN A 186 12.69 -16.13 13.05
C ASN A 186 11.57 -15.09 12.98
N ILE A 187 10.67 -15.19 11.99
CA ILE A 187 9.53 -14.28 11.87
C ILE A 187 8.66 -14.36 13.13
N ALA A 188 8.32 -15.56 13.60
CA ALA A 188 7.51 -15.74 14.81
C ALA A 188 8.14 -15.07 16.05
N ILE A 189 9.45 -15.24 16.25
CA ILE A 189 10.19 -14.60 17.35
C ILE A 189 10.16 -13.07 17.21
N LEU A 190 10.36 -12.55 16.00
CA LEU A 190 10.37 -11.11 15.72
C LEU A 190 8.99 -10.46 15.88
N LEU A 191 7.90 -11.22 15.74
CA LEU A 191 6.53 -10.73 15.91
C LEU A 191 6.09 -10.56 17.37
N ARG A 192 6.69 -11.30 18.32
CA ARG A 192 6.33 -11.28 19.75
C ARG A 192 6.21 -9.90 20.41
N PRO A 193 7.05 -8.90 20.08
CA PRO A 193 6.90 -7.56 20.64
C PRO A 193 5.69 -6.78 20.12
N TYR A 194 5.05 -7.22 19.03
CA TYR A 194 4.03 -6.47 18.29
C TYR A 194 2.65 -7.16 18.27
N PHE A 195 2.61 -8.49 18.40
CA PHE A 195 1.40 -9.29 18.23
C PHE A 195 1.17 -10.24 19.41
N TYR A 196 -0.10 -10.52 19.69
CA TYR A 196 -0.49 -11.58 20.62
C TYR A 196 -0.20 -12.96 20.04
N GLU A 197 -0.01 -13.96 20.90
CA GLU A 197 0.37 -15.32 20.50
C GLU A 197 -0.62 -15.94 19.50
N GLU A 198 -1.92 -15.67 19.64
CA GLU A 198 -2.94 -16.14 18.70
C GLU A 198 -2.75 -15.56 17.29
N SER A 199 -2.38 -14.28 17.21
CA SER A 199 -2.10 -13.62 15.94
C SER A 199 -0.78 -14.12 15.32
N ILE A 200 0.23 -14.40 16.14
CA ILE A 200 1.50 -14.97 15.67
C ILE A 200 1.27 -16.37 15.10
N ASN A 201 0.55 -17.22 15.83
CA ASN A 201 0.19 -18.55 15.37
C ASN A 201 -0.53 -18.48 14.04
N GLU A 202 -1.54 -17.61 13.93
CA GLU A 202 -2.26 -17.42 12.67
C GLU A 202 -1.38 -16.95 11.51
N ILE A 203 -0.49 -15.97 11.74
CA ILE A 203 0.44 -15.50 10.70
C ILE A 203 1.31 -16.66 10.22
N VAL A 204 1.86 -17.44 11.15
CA VAL A 204 2.74 -18.57 10.83
C VAL A 204 1.99 -19.70 10.12
N THR A 205 0.77 -20.03 10.54
CA THR A 205 0.01 -21.17 10.02
C THR A 205 -0.80 -20.89 8.77
N GLU A 206 -1.18 -19.63 8.52
CA GLU A 206 -2.05 -19.26 7.40
C GLU A 206 -1.29 -18.43 6.36
N GLN A 207 -0.52 -17.41 6.78
CA GLN A 207 0.15 -16.52 5.82
C GLN A 207 1.52 -17.02 5.36
N LEU A 208 2.23 -17.70 6.26
CA LEU A 208 3.59 -18.19 6.01
C LEU A 208 3.62 -19.69 5.70
N SER A 209 2.46 -20.34 5.56
CA SER A 209 2.28 -21.79 5.34
C SER A 209 2.81 -22.32 4.01
#